data_AF-A0A937RCM3-F1
#
_entry.id   AF-A0A937RCM3-F1
#
_cell.length_a   1.000
_cell.length_b   1.000
_cell.length_c   1.000
_cell.angle_alpha   90.00
_cell.angle_beta   90.00
_cell.angle_gamma   90.00
#
_symmetry.space_group_name_H-M   'P 1'
#
loop_
_entity.id
_entity.type
_entity.pdbx_description
1 polymer ?
#
loop_
_entity_poly.entity_id
_entity_poly.type
_entity_poly.pdbx_seq_one_letter_code
_entity_poly.pdbx_strand_id
1 'polypeptide(L)'
;GLLNGVCDVVPEYHARTNTVVAMGHNVYYTKAGKLTRTSTARYPVYVVRDAEGRWSERKQLVWDDPRASAMFTSNCGQRLVLDNGDLLVPVSFGPRGRRDRAVGSLLCSFDGETLRVKKSTPKELRLAAGRGLLEPSITRFGGRFFLTIRAEDGRGYVAASADGLAWPKMQPWSWDDGKPMSMSTTQQHWIARPDGLFLVYTRKAKHNVNVFRWRAPIFIARVDAAKLCLVRDTEREVFPLLGDGIKAANHVARMGNFHITAFAPTETWVTVGECLPHDGWKGNTLLARIRWSSPAP
;
A
#
# COMPACT_ATOMS: atom_id res chain seq x y z
N GLY A 1 -18.17 -3.09 25.72
CA GLY A 1 -18.18 -2.05 24.66
C GLY A 1 -16.94 -2.17 23.82
N LEU A 2 -17.04 -1.89 22.52
CA LEU A 2 -15.92 -1.87 21.57
C LEU A 2 -15.41 -0.43 21.41
N LEU A 3 -14.10 -0.26 21.23
CA LEU A 3 -13.48 1.02 20.95
C LEU A 3 -13.14 1.10 19.46
N ASN A 4 -13.59 2.16 18.79
CA ASN A 4 -13.32 2.42 17.38
C ASN A 4 -12.03 3.26 17.25
N GLY A 5 -11.01 2.70 16.62
CA GLY A 5 -9.74 3.36 16.32
C GLY A 5 -9.51 3.49 14.81
N VAL A 6 -8.38 4.08 14.44
CA VAL A 6 -7.96 4.23 13.04
C VAL A 6 -6.54 3.69 12.91
N CYS A 7 -6.24 3.02 11.80
CA CYS A 7 -4.88 2.59 11.48
C CYS A 7 -4.56 2.77 10.00
N ASP A 8 -3.30 2.53 9.65
CA ASP A 8 -2.78 2.56 8.28
C ASP A 8 -3.01 3.89 7.55
N VAL A 9 -2.91 5.01 8.27
CA VAL A 9 -3.15 6.34 7.71
C VAL A 9 -2.00 6.74 6.78
N VAL A 10 -2.36 7.12 5.55
CA VAL A 10 -1.43 7.61 4.52
C VAL A 10 -1.84 9.03 4.12
N PRO A 11 -1.02 10.06 4.40
CA PRO A 11 -1.23 11.42 3.93
C PRO A 11 -0.74 11.61 2.50
N GLU A 12 -1.55 12.28 1.67
CA GLU A 12 -1.16 12.65 0.30
C GLU A 12 -1.61 14.07 -0.01
N TYR A 13 -0.73 14.85 -0.65
CA TYR A 13 -1.00 16.21 -1.07
C TYR A 13 -1.88 16.23 -2.32
N HIS A 14 -2.88 17.11 -2.31
CA HIS A 14 -3.79 17.35 -3.42
C HIS A 14 -3.59 18.78 -3.95
N ALA A 15 -2.80 18.90 -5.02
CA ALA A 15 -2.34 20.20 -5.52
C ALA A 15 -3.46 21.15 -5.92
N ARG A 16 -4.52 20.67 -6.59
CA ARG A 16 -5.59 21.54 -7.11
C ARG A 16 -6.38 22.27 -6.01
N THR A 17 -6.47 21.68 -4.83
CA THR A 17 -7.20 22.25 -3.68
C THR A 17 -6.25 22.76 -2.61
N ASN A 18 -4.93 22.59 -2.81
CA ASN A 18 -3.89 22.89 -1.83
C ASN A 18 -4.16 22.29 -0.44
N THR A 19 -4.56 21.02 -0.39
CA THR A 19 -4.86 20.31 0.87
C THR A 19 -4.10 19.00 0.97
N VAL A 20 -4.04 18.42 2.16
CA VAL A 20 -3.53 17.04 2.37
C VAL A 20 -4.69 16.15 2.79
N VAL A 21 -4.91 15.06 2.06
CA VAL A 21 -5.88 14.02 2.41
C VAL A 21 -5.15 12.91 3.15
N ALA A 22 -5.41 12.76 4.45
CA ALA A 22 -4.90 11.66 5.26
C ALA A 22 -5.99 10.60 5.40
N MET A 23 -5.81 9.46 4.72
CA MET A 23 -6.78 8.38 4.67
C MET A 23 -6.20 7.10 5.26
N GLY A 24 -6.98 6.44 6.10
CA GLY A 24 -6.75 5.09 6.61
C GLY A 24 -8.05 4.31 6.66
N HIS A 25 -8.23 3.44 7.65
CA HIS A 25 -9.49 2.71 7.87
C HIS A 25 -9.75 2.49 9.36
N ASN A 26 -11.02 2.27 9.69
CA ASN A 26 -11.42 1.97 11.06
C ASN A 26 -10.99 0.56 11.50
N VAL A 27 -10.68 0.45 12.79
CA VAL A 27 -10.39 -0.81 13.49
C VAL A 27 -11.09 -0.83 14.83
N TYR A 28 -11.31 -2.02 15.37
CA TYR A 28 -12.01 -2.18 16.63
C TYR A 28 -11.15 -2.90 17.65
N TYR A 29 -11.13 -2.36 18.87
CA TYR A 29 -10.46 -2.96 20.01
C TYR A 29 -11.48 -3.30 21.10
N THR A 30 -11.21 -4.36 21.86
CA THR A 30 -11.90 -4.58 23.14
C THR A 30 -11.46 -3.52 24.15
N LYS A 31 -12.21 -3.35 25.25
CA LYS A 31 -11.78 -2.48 26.36
C LYS A 31 -10.41 -2.88 26.94
N ALA A 32 -10.00 -4.13 26.78
CA ALA A 32 -8.69 -4.65 27.19
C ALA A 32 -7.58 -4.38 26.14
N GLY A 33 -7.84 -3.54 25.13
CA GLY A 33 -6.84 -3.16 24.12
C GLY A 33 -6.55 -4.23 23.06
N LYS A 34 -7.34 -5.29 22.96
CA LYS A 34 -7.13 -6.36 21.96
C LYS A 34 -7.84 -6.03 20.65
N LEU A 35 -7.10 -6.02 19.54
CA LEU A 35 -7.68 -5.89 18.20
C LEU A 35 -8.68 -7.03 17.97
N THR A 36 -9.90 -6.69 17.55
CA THR A 36 -10.99 -7.65 17.38
C THR A 36 -11.71 -7.48 16.05
N ARG A 37 -12.38 -8.56 15.63
CA ARG A 37 -13.28 -8.57 14.48
C ARG A 37 -14.70 -8.43 14.99
N THR A 38 -15.48 -7.63 14.29
CA THR A 38 -16.83 -7.24 14.69
C THR A 38 -17.79 -7.58 13.55
N SER A 39 -19.09 -7.60 13.84
CA SER A 39 -20.13 -7.61 12.81
C SER A 39 -20.24 -6.25 12.09
N THR A 40 -19.66 -5.18 12.65
CA THR A 40 -19.60 -3.87 12.03
C THR A 40 -18.59 -3.84 10.88
N ALA A 41 -18.95 -3.14 9.81
CA ALA A 41 -18.11 -3.04 8.62
C ALA A 41 -16.81 -2.29 8.90
N ARG A 42 -15.73 -2.66 8.18
CA ARG A 42 -14.58 -1.77 8.00
C ARG A 42 -14.77 -0.93 6.74
N TYR A 43 -14.38 0.33 6.82
CA TYR A 43 -14.51 1.33 5.78
C TYR A 43 -13.32 2.31 5.84
N PRO A 44 -12.94 2.94 4.73
CA PRO A 44 -11.95 4.00 4.75
C PRO A 44 -12.48 5.21 5.52
N VAL A 45 -11.59 5.81 6.30
CA VAL A 45 -11.83 7.08 6.99
C VAL A 45 -10.73 8.05 6.60
N TYR A 46 -11.07 9.33 6.53
CA TYR A 46 -10.12 10.37 6.16
C TYR A 46 -10.35 11.66 6.94
N VAL A 47 -9.29 12.45 7.02
CA VAL A 47 -9.30 13.85 7.44
C VAL A 47 -8.57 14.67 6.38
N VAL A 48 -8.91 15.95 6.30
CA VAL A 48 -8.28 16.89 5.37
C VAL A 48 -7.53 17.94 6.17
N ARG A 49 -6.27 18.19 5.82
CA ARG A 49 -5.53 19.36 6.28
C ARG A 49 -5.60 20.46 5.23
N ASP A 50 -6.04 21.65 5.61
CA ASP A 50 -6.02 22.80 4.73
C ASP A 50 -4.62 23.43 4.61
N ALA A 51 -4.52 24.50 3.82
CA ALA A 51 -3.28 25.22 3.56
C ALA A 51 -2.74 25.92 4.82
N GLU A 52 -3.63 26.39 5.70
CA GLU A 52 -3.30 27.03 6.98
C GLU A 52 -2.86 26.00 8.05
N GLY A 53 -3.11 24.72 7.77
CA GLY A 53 -2.69 23.60 8.60
C GLY A 53 -3.70 23.12 9.63
N ARG A 54 -4.96 23.54 9.49
CA ARG A 54 -6.08 23.05 10.29
C ARG A 54 -6.55 21.72 9.74
N TRP A 55 -6.93 20.81 10.64
CA TRP A 55 -7.45 19.50 10.28
C TRP A 55 -8.98 19.47 10.42
N SER A 56 -9.65 18.85 9.44
CA SER A 56 -11.07 18.59 9.52
C SER A 56 -11.42 17.52 10.56
N GLU A 57 -12.69 17.46 10.94
CA GLU A 57 -13.25 16.27 11.56
C GLU A 57 -13.10 15.02 10.68
N ARG A 58 -13.11 13.85 11.32
CA ARG A 58 -12.99 12.55 10.63
C ARG A 58 -14.25 12.27 9.81
N LYS A 59 -14.05 11.96 8.53
CA LYS A 59 -15.10 11.56 7.59
C LYS A 59 -14.95 10.10 7.18
N GLN A 60 -16.06 9.46 6.83
CA GLN A 60 -16.07 8.13 6.20
C GLN A 60 -16.15 8.32 4.69
N LEU A 61 -15.34 7.56 3.93
CA LEU A 61 -15.61 7.40 2.50
C LEU A 61 -16.80 6.47 2.34
N VAL A 62 -17.85 6.93 1.67
CA VAL A 62 -19.08 6.15 1.45
C VAL A 62 -19.04 5.52 0.07
N TRP A 63 -19.26 4.20 0.02
CA TRP A 63 -19.40 3.43 -1.21
C TRP A 63 -20.47 2.37 -1.00
N ASP A 64 -21.60 2.52 -1.69
CA ASP A 64 -22.70 1.56 -1.64
C ASP A 64 -22.57 0.58 -2.82
N ASP A 65 -21.96 -0.56 -2.56
CA ASP A 65 -21.76 -1.63 -3.55
C ASP A 65 -21.93 -2.99 -2.87
N PRO A 66 -22.77 -3.89 -3.41
CA PRO A 66 -23.03 -5.19 -2.77
C PRO A 66 -21.77 -6.04 -2.62
N ARG A 67 -20.75 -5.84 -3.46
CA ARG A 67 -19.46 -6.53 -3.37
C ARG A 67 -18.67 -6.13 -2.12
N ALA A 68 -18.98 -4.98 -1.51
CA ALA A 68 -18.35 -4.44 -0.31
C ALA A 68 -19.23 -4.56 0.96
N SER A 69 -20.29 -5.38 0.92
CA SER A 69 -21.30 -5.49 2.00
C SER A 69 -20.78 -5.94 3.38
N ALA A 70 -19.59 -6.54 3.48
CA ALA A 70 -18.93 -6.80 4.76
C ALA A 70 -17.85 -5.76 5.10
N MET A 71 -17.08 -5.33 4.11
CA MET A 71 -16.05 -4.30 4.26
C MET A 71 -15.55 -3.78 2.92
N PHE A 72 -14.95 -2.59 2.96
CA PHE A 72 -13.95 -2.14 2.01
C PHE A 72 -12.91 -1.28 2.72
N THR A 73 -11.64 -1.35 2.35
CA THR A 73 -10.57 -0.60 3.02
C THR A 73 -9.53 -0.15 2.00
N SER A 74 -9.03 1.08 2.14
CA SER A 74 -7.83 1.52 1.41
C SER A 74 -6.54 1.08 2.11
N ASN A 75 -6.61 0.67 3.39
CA ASN A 75 -5.48 0.29 4.24
C ASN A 75 -4.35 1.33 4.13
N CYS A 76 -3.10 0.89 4.07
CA CYS A 76 -1.90 1.68 3.83
C CYS A 76 -1.61 1.88 2.33
N GLY A 77 -2.63 1.85 1.47
CA GLY A 77 -2.48 1.93 0.02
C GLY A 77 -2.08 3.33 -0.46
N GLN A 78 -1.19 3.37 -1.44
CA GLN A 78 -0.85 4.57 -2.23
C GLN A 78 -1.97 4.85 -3.23
N ARG A 79 -2.53 6.06 -3.20
CA ARG A 79 -3.54 6.52 -4.17
C ARG A 79 -2.87 7.37 -5.25
N LEU A 80 -3.66 7.76 -6.24
CA LEU A 80 -3.20 8.63 -7.32
C LEU A 80 -4.17 9.80 -7.50
N VAL A 81 -3.65 11.02 -7.42
CA VAL A 81 -4.35 12.24 -7.84
C VAL A 81 -4.20 12.38 -9.36
N LEU A 82 -5.33 12.46 -10.06
CA LEU A 82 -5.37 12.67 -11.50
C LEU A 82 -5.21 14.16 -11.84
N ASP A 83 -4.93 14.46 -13.10
CA ASP A 83 -4.69 15.84 -13.57
C ASP A 83 -5.93 16.74 -13.34
N ASN A 84 -7.12 16.17 -13.34
CA ASN A 84 -8.38 16.85 -13.02
C ASN A 84 -8.67 16.93 -11.51
N GLY A 85 -7.79 16.48 -10.62
CA GLY A 85 -8.01 16.46 -9.17
C GLY A 85 -8.99 15.39 -8.67
N ASP A 86 -9.49 14.49 -9.53
CA ASP A 86 -10.12 13.28 -9.03
C ASP A 86 -9.03 12.34 -8.46
N LEU A 87 -9.38 11.49 -7.51
CA LEU A 87 -8.49 10.49 -6.93
C LEU A 87 -8.86 9.09 -7.40
N LEU A 88 -7.87 8.31 -7.80
CA LEU A 88 -7.99 6.85 -7.85
C LEU A 88 -7.58 6.26 -6.51
N VAL A 89 -8.55 5.71 -5.80
CA VAL A 89 -8.36 5.08 -4.48
C VAL A 89 -8.39 3.56 -4.64
N PRO A 90 -7.25 2.85 -4.51
CA PRO A 90 -7.26 1.40 -4.53
C PRO A 90 -7.83 0.87 -3.21
N VAL A 91 -8.66 -0.17 -3.31
CA VAL A 91 -9.41 -0.73 -2.18
C VAL A 91 -9.37 -2.25 -2.18
N SER A 92 -9.29 -2.85 -0.99
CA SER A 92 -9.63 -4.24 -0.74
C SER A 92 -11.05 -4.32 -0.19
N PHE A 93 -11.88 -5.22 -0.68
CA PHE A 93 -13.27 -5.33 -0.25
C PHE A 93 -13.79 -6.77 -0.29
N GLY A 94 -14.89 -7.02 0.38
CA GLY A 94 -15.52 -8.34 0.36
C GLY A 94 -16.97 -8.32 0.82
N PRO A 95 -17.79 -9.22 0.25
CA PRO A 95 -19.17 -9.37 0.68
C PRO A 95 -19.26 -10.23 1.95
N ARG A 96 -20.40 -10.16 2.63
CA ARG A 96 -20.69 -11.07 3.75
C ARG A 96 -20.65 -12.53 3.28
N GLY A 97 -20.25 -13.44 4.17
CA GLY A 97 -20.14 -14.88 3.87
C GLY A 97 -18.87 -15.30 3.12
N ARG A 98 -18.03 -14.37 2.65
CA ARG A 98 -16.72 -14.71 2.06
C ARG A 98 -15.56 -14.42 3.01
N ARG A 99 -14.59 -15.34 3.01
CA ARG A 99 -13.33 -15.19 3.75
C ARG A 99 -12.30 -14.37 2.98
N ASP A 100 -12.19 -14.62 1.67
CA ASP A 100 -11.27 -13.93 0.79
C ASP A 100 -11.81 -12.54 0.38
N ARG A 101 -10.89 -11.59 0.31
CA ARG A 101 -11.12 -10.25 -0.18
C ARG A 101 -10.71 -10.15 -1.64
N ALA A 102 -11.41 -9.29 -2.34
CA ALA A 102 -11.08 -8.83 -3.66
C ALA A 102 -10.39 -7.47 -3.61
N VAL A 103 -9.83 -7.07 -4.74
CA VAL A 103 -9.20 -5.77 -4.94
C VAL A 103 -9.76 -5.10 -6.20
N GLY A 104 -9.82 -3.78 -6.15
CA GLY A 104 -10.18 -2.90 -7.25
C GLY A 104 -9.82 -1.46 -6.91
N SER A 105 -10.40 -0.52 -7.62
CA SER A 105 -10.20 0.92 -7.42
C SER A 105 -11.52 1.68 -7.52
N LEU A 106 -11.54 2.84 -6.88
CA LEU A 106 -12.62 3.81 -6.93
C LEU A 106 -12.09 5.10 -7.57
N LEU A 107 -12.84 5.67 -8.49
CA LEU A 107 -12.64 7.04 -8.94
C LEU A 107 -13.49 7.94 -8.05
N CYS A 108 -12.84 8.84 -7.32
CA CYS A 108 -13.48 9.76 -6.40
C CYS A 108 -13.28 11.20 -6.85
N SER A 109 -14.33 12.02 -6.87
CA SER A 109 -14.13 13.47 -6.89
C SER A 109 -13.70 13.97 -5.52
N PHE A 110 -13.00 15.10 -5.53
CA PHE A 110 -12.62 15.82 -4.33
C PHE A 110 -12.75 17.33 -4.56
N ASP A 111 -13.48 18.00 -3.68
CA ASP A 111 -13.74 19.45 -3.73
C ASP A 111 -12.81 20.25 -2.81
N GLY A 112 -11.85 19.60 -2.17
CA GLY A 112 -10.97 20.19 -1.16
C GLY A 112 -11.42 19.88 0.26
N GLU A 113 -12.61 19.33 0.45
CA GLU A 113 -13.17 19.02 1.75
C GLU A 113 -13.74 17.58 1.84
N THR A 114 -14.39 17.10 0.78
CA THR A 114 -15.19 15.87 0.76
C THR A 114 -14.88 14.99 -0.44
N LEU A 115 -14.60 13.72 -0.18
CA LEU A 115 -14.47 12.68 -1.21
C LEU A 115 -15.82 12.07 -1.56
N ARG A 116 -16.11 11.91 -2.86
CA ARG A 116 -17.32 11.24 -3.35
C ARG A 116 -16.97 10.21 -4.42
N VAL A 117 -17.41 8.97 -4.24
CA VAL A 117 -17.21 7.91 -5.23
C VAL A 117 -18.06 8.21 -6.47
N LYS A 118 -17.41 8.29 -7.63
CA LYS A 118 -18.05 8.49 -8.95
C LYS A 118 -18.23 7.17 -9.68
N LYS A 119 -17.19 6.34 -9.66
CA LYS A 119 -17.13 5.04 -10.34
C LYS A 119 -16.29 4.07 -9.52
N SER A 120 -16.56 2.77 -9.66
CA SER A 120 -15.74 1.69 -9.13
C SER A 120 -15.29 0.77 -10.26
N THR A 121 -14.35 -0.12 -9.99
CA THR A 121 -14.00 -1.18 -10.95
C THR A 121 -15.26 -1.92 -11.41
N PRO A 122 -15.43 -2.15 -12.73
CA PRO A 122 -16.57 -2.93 -13.23
C PRO A 122 -16.46 -4.41 -12.81
N LYS A 123 -15.23 -4.94 -12.69
CA LYS A 123 -14.96 -6.32 -12.30
C LYS A 123 -13.81 -6.36 -11.29
N GLU A 124 -14.02 -7.01 -10.16
CA GLU A 124 -12.96 -7.14 -9.16
C GLU A 124 -11.89 -8.17 -9.54
N LEU A 125 -10.67 -7.95 -9.05
CA LEU A 125 -9.65 -8.99 -8.98
C LEU A 125 -9.87 -9.79 -7.70
N ARG A 126 -9.76 -11.12 -7.77
CA ARG A 126 -10.02 -12.01 -6.62
C ARG A 126 -9.05 -13.19 -6.62
N LEU A 127 -8.67 -13.64 -5.42
CA LEU A 127 -7.84 -14.81 -5.18
C LEU A 127 -8.40 -15.59 -3.99
N ALA A 128 -8.76 -16.85 -4.19
CA ALA A 128 -9.33 -17.71 -3.15
C ALA A 128 -8.24 -18.39 -2.29
N ALA A 129 -7.31 -17.60 -1.73
CA ALA A 129 -6.24 -18.10 -0.86
C ALA A 129 -6.11 -17.24 0.40
N GLY A 130 -6.17 -17.85 1.58
CA GLY A 130 -6.08 -17.12 2.86
C GLY A 130 -7.17 -16.05 3.00
N ARG A 131 -6.77 -14.78 3.21
CA ARG A 131 -7.66 -13.60 3.18
C ARG A 131 -7.82 -12.99 1.78
N GLY A 132 -7.26 -13.60 0.74
CA GLY A 132 -7.32 -13.13 -0.63
C GLY A 132 -6.37 -11.97 -0.91
N LEU A 133 -6.88 -10.99 -1.66
CA LEU A 133 -6.12 -9.81 -2.08
C LEU A 133 -6.30 -8.66 -1.08
N LEU A 134 -5.19 -8.03 -0.71
CA LEU A 134 -5.07 -7.04 0.36
C LEU A 134 -4.30 -5.81 -0.12
N GLU A 135 -4.22 -4.78 0.73
CA GLU A 135 -3.32 -3.60 0.66
C GLU A 135 -2.80 -3.25 -0.75
N PRO A 136 -3.69 -2.83 -1.66
CA PRO A 136 -3.30 -2.45 -3.01
C PRO A 136 -2.77 -1.01 -3.05
N SER A 137 -1.81 -0.76 -3.94
CA SER A 137 -1.22 0.57 -4.21
C SER A 137 -1.20 0.84 -5.71
N ILE A 138 -1.62 2.05 -6.12
CA ILE A 138 -1.76 2.44 -7.53
C ILE A 138 -0.74 3.51 -7.93
N THR A 139 -0.32 3.49 -9.19
CA THR A 139 0.47 4.57 -9.81
C THR A 139 0.15 4.69 -11.31
N ARG A 140 0.65 5.76 -11.94
CA ARG A 140 0.58 5.98 -13.40
C ARG A 140 2.00 6.12 -13.97
N PHE A 141 2.29 5.40 -15.04
CA PHE A 141 3.59 5.45 -15.74
C PHE A 141 3.39 5.15 -17.23
N GLY A 142 4.04 5.92 -18.12
CA GLY A 142 3.96 5.69 -19.57
C GLY A 142 2.53 5.61 -20.12
N GLY A 143 1.62 6.48 -19.64
CA GLY A 143 0.22 6.51 -20.06
C GLY A 143 -0.65 5.34 -19.58
N ARG A 144 -0.13 4.46 -18.71
CA ARG A 144 -0.84 3.31 -18.14
C ARG A 144 -0.91 3.40 -16.63
N PHE A 145 -1.87 2.71 -16.05
CA PHE A 145 -2.04 2.57 -14.60
C PHE A 145 -1.54 1.20 -14.15
N PHE A 146 -0.89 1.16 -12.99
CA PHE A 146 -0.35 -0.07 -12.41
C PHE A 146 -0.84 -0.22 -10.98
N LEU A 147 -1.18 -1.45 -10.63
CA LEU A 147 -1.63 -1.84 -9.30
C LEU A 147 -0.66 -2.88 -8.76
N THR A 148 -0.10 -2.66 -7.57
CA THR A 148 0.61 -3.71 -6.81
C THR A 148 -0.29 -4.17 -5.68
N ILE A 149 -0.28 -5.47 -5.38
CA ILE A 149 -1.27 -6.11 -4.52
C ILE A 149 -0.58 -7.08 -3.58
N ARG A 150 -0.87 -6.96 -2.29
CA ARG A 150 -0.49 -7.94 -1.26
C ARG A 150 -1.43 -9.15 -1.31
N ALA A 151 -0.89 -10.35 -1.17
CA ALA A 151 -1.69 -11.57 -1.08
C ALA A 151 -1.23 -12.48 0.09
N GLU A 152 -1.95 -13.58 0.31
CA GLU A 152 -1.70 -14.54 1.39
C GLU A 152 -1.38 -15.96 0.92
N ASP A 153 -0.98 -16.10 -0.34
CA ASP A 153 -0.55 -17.35 -0.96
C ASP A 153 0.98 -17.46 -1.13
N GLY A 154 1.72 -16.58 -0.43
CA GLY A 154 3.18 -16.49 -0.54
C GLY A 154 3.68 -15.68 -1.74
N ARG A 155 2.81 -14.90 -2.37
CA ARG A 155 3.12 -14.06 -3.54
C ARG A 155 2.67 -12.62 -3.32
N GLY A 156 3.26 -11.71 -4.09
CA GLY A 156 2.70 -10.40 -4.41
C GLY A 156 2.27 -10.38 -5.86
N TYR A 157 1.36 -9.48 -6.21
CA TYR A 157 0.78 -9.41 -7.56
C TYR A 157 0.88 -8.02 -8.15
N VAL A 158 0.88 -7.98 -9.48
CA VAL A 158 0.80 -6.77 -10.29
C VAL A 158 -0.33 -6.88 -11.31
N ALA A 159 -1.02 -5.77 -11.55
CA ALA A 159 -1.97 -5.62 -12.65
C ALA A 159 -1.70 -4.29 -13.37
N ALA A 160 -2.11 -4.24 -14.64
CA ALA A 160 -2.04 -3.02 -15.44
C ALA A 160 -3.41 -2.70 -16.04
N SER A 161 -3.68 -1.41 -16.22
CA SER A 161 -4.93 -0.88 -16.73
C SER A 161 -4.67 0.34 -17.64
N ALA A 162 -5.59 0.59 -18.57
CA ALA A 162 -5.59 1.78 -19.39
C ALA A 162 -6.23 2.99 -18.70
N ASP A 163 -7.16 2.76 -17.75
CA ASP A 163 -7.96 3.80 -17.11
C ASP A 163 -7.85 3.83 -15.57
N GLY A 164 -7.16 2.83 -14.98
CA GLY A 164 -7.01 2.69 -13.55
C GLY A 164 -8.28 2.20 -12.84
N LEU A 165 -9.30 1.75 -13.58
CA LEU A 165 -10.55 1.17 -13.07
C LEU A 165 -10.75 -0.26 -13.57
N ALA A 166 -10.63 -0.51 -14.87
CA ALA A 166 -10.75 -1.84 -15.45
C ALA A 166 -9.40 -2.56 -15.37
N TRP A 167 -9.34 -3.63 -14.57
CA TRP A 167 -8.14 -4.46 -14.37
C TRP A 167 -8.36 -5.84 -15.00
N PRO A 168 -7.92 -6.09 -16.25
CA PRO A 168 -8.29 -7.31 -16.97
C PRO A 168 -7.72 -8.58 -16.34
N LYS A 169 -6.48 -8.49 -15.83
CA LYS A 169 -5.77 -9.59 -15.17
C LYS A 169 -4.74 -9.06 -14.18
N MET A 170 -4.45 -9.88 -13.17
CA MET A 170 -3.25 -9.75 -12.35
C MET A 170 -2.31 -10.92 -12.63
N GLN A 171 -1.02 -10.72 -12.38
CA GLN A 171 -0.01 -11.77 -12.40
C GLN A 171 0.87 -11.69 -11.16
N PRO A 172 1.39 -12.82 -10.66
CA PRO A 172 2.32 -12.80 -9.54
C PRO A 172 3.62 -12.13 -9.97
N TRP A 173 4.29 -11.45 -9.03
CA TRP A 173 5.62 -10.93 -9.28
C TRP A 173 6.61 -12.05 -9.59
N SER A 174 7.39 -11.83 -10.64
CA SER A 174 8.54 -12.63 -11.03
C SER A 174 9.73 -11.71 -11.25
N TRP A 175 10.89 -12.33 -11.36
CA TRP A 175 12.07 -11.71 -11.93
C TRP A 175 11.98 -11.67 -13.47
N ASP A 176 12.84 -10.87 -14.07
CA ASP A 176 13.07 -10.75 -15.51
C ASP A 176 13.53 -12.05 -16.18
N ASP A 177 14.17 -12.95 -15.43
CA ASP A 177 14.47 -14.34 -15.84
C ASP A 177 13.27 -15.30 -15.72
N GLY A 178 12.09 -14.79 -15.36
CA GLY A 178 10.85 -15.56 -15.20
C GLY A 178 10.73 -16.33 -13.88
N LYS A 179 11.76 -16.35 -13.02
CA LYS A 179 11.68 -17.08 -11.74
C LYS A 179 10.67 -16.41 -10.81
N PRO A 180 9.82 -17.19 -10.12
CA PRO A 180 8.84 -16.64 -9.20
C PRO A 180 9.51 -16.00 -7.98
N MET A 181 8.86 -14.96 -7.44
CA MET A 181 9.28 -14.34 -6.19
C MET A 181 8.50 -14.92 -5.00
N SER A 182 9.20 -15.24 -3.92
CA SER A 182 8.56 -15.56 -2.65
C SER A 182 8.39 -14.28 -1.83
N MET A 183 7.14 -13.92 -1.58
CA MET A 183 6.77 -12.77 -0.75
C MET A 183 5.88 -13.24 0.41
N SER A 184 5.72 -12.38 1.41
CA SER A 184 4.81 -12.66 2.51
C SER A 184 3.61 -11.71 2.44
N THR A 185 2.76 -11.78 3.45
CA THR A 185 1.61 -10.88 3.61
C THR A 185 2.12 -9.49 4.08
N THR A 186 2.76 -8.75 3.17
CA THR A 186 3.36 -7.42 3.35
C THR A 186 2.99 -6.49 2.20
N GLN A 187 2.86 -5.19 2.49
CA GLN A 187 2.56 -4.14 1.52
C GLN A 187 3.73 -3.89 0.55
N GLN A 188 3.40 -3.25 -0.57
CA GLN A 188 4.32 -2.87 -1.64
C GLN A 188 3.92 -1.46 -2.12
N HIS A 189 4.90 -0.67 -2.54
CA HIS A 189 4.64 0.70 -3.00
C HIS A 189 5.41 1.03 -4.26
N TRP A 190 4.89 1.97 -5.03
CA TRP A 190 5.45 2.40 -6.30
C TRP A 190 6.28 3.66 -6.15
N ILE A 191 7.35 3.73 -6.93
CA ILE A 191 7.96 4.98 -7.33
C ILE A 191 7.85 5.06 -8.85
N ALA A 192 7.06 6.02 -9.34
CA ALA A 192 6.96 6.32 -10.76
C ALA A 192 7.70 7.62 -11.05
N ARG A 193 8.56 7.56 -12.07
CA ARG A 193 9.34 8.68 -12.58
C ARG A 193 9.31 8.66 -14.11
N PRO A 194 9.68 9.73 -14.82
CA PRO A 194 9.72 9.71 -16.28
C PRO A 194 10.69 8.66 -16.85
N ASP A 195 11.81 8.42 -16.15
CA ASP A 195 12.90 7.54 -16.57
C ASP A 195 12.71 6.08 -16.15
N GLY A 196 11.72 5.79 -15.30
CA GLY A 196 11.45 4.42 -14.86
C GLY A 196 10.33 4.27 -13.85
N LEU A 197 9.87 3.03 -13.75
CA LEU A 197 8.97 2.55 -12.72
C LEU A 197 9.74 1.64 -11.78
N PHE A 198 9.55 1.80 -10.47
CA PHE A 198 10.23 1.03 -9.44
C PHE A 198 9.23 0.54 -8.40
N LEU A 199 9.52 -0.62 -7.82
CA LEU A 199 8.76 -1.19 -6.72
C LEU A 199 9.61 -1.17 -5.45
N VAL A 200 9.03 -0.69 -4.34
CA VAL A 200 9.59 -0.80 -2.99
C VAL A 200 8.81 -1.88 -2.22
N TYR A 201 9.51 -2.89 -1.72
CA TYR A 201 8.87 -4.12 -1.23
C TYR A 201 9.75 -4.89 -0.23
N THR A 202 9.20 -6.00 0.28
CA THR A 202 9.91 -7.00 1.09
C THR A 202 9.75 -8.37 0.43
N ARG A 203 10.77 -9.23 0.54
CA ARG A 203 10.74 -10.60 -0.01
C ARG A 203 11.59 -11.55 0.81
N LYS A 204 11.44 -12.85 0.58
CA LYS A 204 12.38 -13.85 1.09
C LYS A 204 13.76 -13.62 0.51
N ALA A 205 14.78 -13.64 1.35
CA ALA A 205 16.19 -13.61 0.99
C ALA A 205 16.96 -14.66 1.82
N LYS A 206 18.17 -15.03 1.39
CA LYS A 206 18.99 -16.03 2.09
C LYS A 206 19.27 -15.63 3.54
N HIS A 207 19.48 -14.34 3.80
CA HIS A 207 19.90 -13.81 5.10
C HIS A 207 18.74 -13.45 6.05
N ASN A 208 17.47 -13.50 5.60
CA ASN A 208 16.31 -13.09 6.40
C ASN A 208 15.28 -14.21 6.63
N VAL A 209 15.64 -15.47 6.36
CA VAL A 209 14.68 -16.58 6.30
C VAL A 209 13.87 -16.78 7.57
N ASN A 210 14.43 -16.44 8.74
CA ASN A 210 13.77 -16.57 10.04
C ASN A 210 13.14 -15.24 10.53
N VAL A 211 13.33 -14.14 9.81
CA VAL A 211 12.67 -12.86 10.11
C VAL A 211 11.18 -12.99 9.83
N PHE A 212 10.35 -12.65 10.81
CA PHE A 212 8.90 -12.73 10.69
C PHE A 212 8.39 -11.98 9.45
N ARG A 213 7.76 -12.72 8.53
CA ARG A 213 7.25 -12.23 7.24
C ARG A 213 8.29 -11.52 6.36
N TRP A 214 9.58 -11.74 6.62
CA TRP A 214 10.68 -11.11 5.89
C TRP A 214 10.60 -9.58 5.90
N ARG A 215 10.14 -9.01 7.04
CA ARG A 215 9.98 -7.57 7.26
C ARG A 215 11.29 -6.79 7.39
N ALA A 216 12.43 -7.38 7.03
CA ALA A 216 13.70 -6.71 6.84
C ALA A 216 14.56 -7.58 5.92
N PRO A 217 15.35 -6.99 4.99
CA PRO A 217 15.40 -5.57 4.64
C PRO A 217 14.15 -5.12 3.84
N ILE A 218 14.04 -3.81 3.59
CA ILE A 218 13.17 -3.26 2.53
C ILE A 218 14.02 -3.09 1.27
N PHE A 219 13.55 -3.62 0.15
CA PHE A 219 14.20 -3.54 -1.16
C PHE A 219 13.53 -2.52 -2.08
N ILE A 220 14.27 -2.08 -3.09
CA ILE A 220 13.78 -1.38 -4.28
C ILE A 220 14.33 -2.07 -5.53
N ALA A 221 13.51 -2.24 -6.56
CA ALA A 221 13.97 -2.71 -7.88
C ALA A 221 13.21 -2.00 -9.01
N ARG A 222 13.85 -1.87 -10.18
CA ARG A 222 13.19 -1.39 -11.40
C ARG A 222 12.19 -2.43 -11.88
N VAL A 223 11.10 -1.95 -12.47
CA VAL A 223 10.02 -2.75 -13.03
C VAL A 223 10.10 -2.70 -14.55
N ASP A 224 10.09 -3.85 -15.21
CA ASP A 224 9.78 -3.93 -16.65
C ASP A 224 8.26 -3.79 -16.81
N ALA A 225 7.81 -2.60 -17.19
CA ALA A 225 6.39 -2.28 -17.31
C ALA A 225 5.67 -2.98 -18.49
N ALA A 226 6.42 -3.54 -19.43
CA ALA A 226 5.87 -4.31 -20.54
C ALA A 226 5.64 -5.77 -20.10
N LYS A 227 6.62 -6.39 -19.44
CA LYS A 227 6.55 -7.77 -18.96
C LYS A 227 5.87 -7.93 -17.59
N LEU A 228 5.70 -6.83 -16.85
CA LEU A 228 5.17 -6.79 -15.49
C LEU A 228 5.97 -7.69 -14.52
N CYS A 229 7.29 -7.52 -14.54
CA CYS A 229 8.25 -8.21 -13.66
C CYS A 229 9.30 -7.25 -13.10
N LEU A 230 10.08 -7.71 -12.12
CA LEU A 230 11.19 -6.93 -11.55
C LEU A 230 12.51 -7.28 -12.24
N VAL A 231 13.32 -6.25 -12.50
CA VAL A 231 14.66 -6.40 -13.10
C VAL A 231 15.65 -6.74 -11.99
N ARG A 232 16.15 -7.98 -11.97
CA ARG A 232 16.88 -8.53 -10.81
C ARG A 232 18.13 -7.72 -10.46
N ASP A 233 18.92 -7.38 -11.47
CA ASP A 233 20.23 -6.74 -11.27
C ASP A 233 20.12 -5.26 -10.82
N THR A 234 18.89 -4.72 -10.78
CA THR A 234 18.64 -3.36 -10.27
C THR A 234 18.25 -3.33 -8.80
N GLU A 235 18.06 -4.49 -8.17
CA GLU A 235 17.59 -4.54 -6.78
C GLU A 235 18.64 -3.96 -5.82
N ARG A 236 18.18 -3.09 -4.91
CA ARG A 236 18.98 -2.50 -3.84
C ARG A 236 18.21 -2.52 -2.53
N GLU A 237 18.93 -2.48 -1.42
CA GLU A 237 18.32 -2.28 -0.10
C GLU A 237 18.05 -0.79 0.12
N VAL A 238 16.81 -0.45 0.49
CA VAL A 238 16.42 0.89 0.95
C VAL A 238 16.73 1.03 2.44
N PHE A 239 16.34 0.02 3.22
CA PHE A 239 16.70 -0.14 4.62
C PHE A 239 17.30 -1.53 4.80
N PRO A 240 18.56 -1.64 5.25
CA PRO A 240 19.22 -2.93 5.39
C PRO A 240 18.64 -3.72 6.56
N LEU A 241 18.90 -5.03 6.56
CA LEU A 241 18.71 -5.84 7.76
C LEU A 241 19.87 -5.56 8.71
N LEU A 242 19.58 -5.03 9.89
CA LEU A 242 20.56 -4.85 10.96
C LEU A 242 20.45 -6.02 11.95
N GLY A 243 21.54 -6.79 12.11
CA GLY A 243 21.60 -7.98 12.97
C GLY A 243 21.63 -9.30 12.18
N ASP A 244 21.29 -10.41 12.85
CA ASP A 244 21.32 -11.75 12.26
C ASP A 244 19.90 -12.29 12.03
N GLY A 245 19.43 -12.21 10.79
CA GLY A 245 18.12 -12.71 10.36
C GLY A 245 17.98 -14.24 10.26
N ILE A 246 19.02 -14.99 10.63
CA ILE A 246 19.05 -16.45 10.68
C ILE A 246 19.12 -16.92 12.12
N LYS A 247 20.18 -16.59 12.86
CA LYS A 247 20.43 -17.14 14.21
C LYS A 247 19.77 -16.33 15.32
N ALA A 248 19.51 -15.04 15.10
CA ALA A 248 18.98 -14.12 16.12
C ALA A 248 17.77 -13.31 15.61
N ALA A 249 16.96 -13.89 14.73
CA ALA A 249 15.90 -13.18 14.02
C ALA A 249 14.82 -12.54 14.92
N ASN A 250 14.69 -12.97 16.17
CA ASN A 250 13.80 -12.34 17.15
C ASN A 250 14.28 -10.97 17.62
N HIS A 251 15.58 -10.68 17.49
CA HIS A 251 16.23 -9.44 17.89
C HIS A 251 16.57 -8.53 16.68
N VAL A 252 16.05 -8.87 15.49
CA VAL A 252 16.13 -8.02 14.31
C VAL A 252 14.90 -7.12 14.26
N ALA A 253 15.12 -5.82 14.02
CA ALA A 253 14.04 -4.86 13.90
C ALA A 253 13.15 -5.20 12.68
N ARG A 254 11.85 -5.28 12.91
CA ARG A 254 10.85 -5.63 11.91
C ARG A 254 10.24 -4.36 11.37
N MET A 255 10.40 -4.11 10.08
CA MET A 255 9.82 -2.94 9.43
C MET A 255 8.29 -3.05 9.41
N GLY A 256 7.64 -1.97 9.79
CA GLY A 256 6.20 -1.80 9.79
C GLY A 256 5.62 -1.63 8.39
N ASN A 257 4.48 -0.95 8.32
CA ASN A 257 4.01 -0.39 7.06
C ASN A 257 4.85 0.87 6.78
N PHE A 258 5.36 0.98 5.57
CA PHE A 258 6.18 2.08 5.05
C PHE A 258 5.42 2.91 4.01
N HIS A 259 5.90 4.12 3.75
CA HIS A 259 5.29 5.05 2.81
C HIS A 259 6.35 5.65 1.88
N ILE A 260 5.91 6.08 0.69
CA ILE A 260 6.74 6.66 -0.36
C ILE A 260 6.26 8.07 -0.64
N THR A 261 7.17 9.04 -0.62
CA THR A 261 6.86 10.43 -0.93
C THR A 261 7.85 10.96 -1.98
N ALA A 262 7.33 11.42 -3.12
CA ALA A 262 8.11 12.22 -4.06
C ALA A 262 8.37 13.58 -3.40
N PHE A 263 9.58 13.79 -2.89
CA PHE A 263 9.93 14.98 -2.12
C PHE A 263 10.39 16.12 -3.03
N ALA A 264 11.21 15.81 -4.02
CA ALA A 264 11.72 16.74 -5.02
C ALA A 264 11.95 16.03 -6.36
N PRO A 265 12.13 16.76 -7.48
CA PRO A 265 12.50 16.19 -8.77
C PRO A 265 13.60 15.11 -8.73
N THR A 266 14.61 15.32 -7.88
CA THR A 266 15.78 14.46 -7.75
C THR A 266 15.75 13.59 -6.49
N GLU A 267 14.66 13.59 -5.72
CA GLU A 267 14.64 12.93 -4.41
C GLU A 267 13.28 12.29 -4.06
N THR A 268 13.34 11.04 -3.63
CA THR A 268 12.19 10.30 -3.11
C THR A 268 12.50 9.81 -1.71
N TRP A 269 11.56 9.96 -0.79
CA TRP A 269 11.69 9.47 0.57
C TRP A 269 10.93 8.17 0.76
N VAL A 270 11.55 7.25 1.50
CA VAL A 270 10.88 6.06 2.05
C VAL A 270 10.89 6.19 3.56
N THR A 271 9.72 6.21 4.18
CA THR A 271 9.57 6.33 5.63
C THR A 271 8.96 5.08 6.21
N VAL A 272 9.44 4.65 7.38
CA VAL A 272 8.95 3.44 8.05
C VAL A 272 9.17 3.52 9.56
N GLY A 273 8.23 2.97 10.33
CA GLY A 273 8.49 2.63 11.73
C GLY A 273 8.97 1.18 11.82
N GLU A 274 10.05 0.92 12.54
CA GLU A 274 10.49 -0.44 12.87
C GLU A 274 10.12 -0.80 14.30
N CYS A 275 10.04 -2.09 14.62
CA CYS A 275 9.83 -2.54 15.99
C CYS A 275 10.60 -3.82 16.34
N LEU A 276 10.94 -3.94 17.62
CA LEU A 276 11.59 -5.07 18.26
C LEU A 276 10.64 -5.67 19.33
N PRO A 277 9.70 -6.55 18.95
CA PRO A 277 8.71 -7.07 19.89
C PRO A 277 9.32 -7.89 21.04
N HIS A 278 10.46 -8.54 20.81
CA HIS A 278 11.14 -9.34 21.84
C HIS A 278 12.04 -8.51 22.75
N ASP A 279 12.30 -7.24 22.40
CA ASP A 279 13.18 -6.33 23.14
C ASP A 279 12.38 -5.16 23.72
N GLY A 280 11.20 -5.48 24.26
CA GLY A 280 10.33 -4.52 24.95
C GLY A 280 9.53 -3.60 24.03
N TRP A 281 9.23 -4.02 22.80
CA TRP A 281 8.47 -3.24 21.82
C TRP A 281 9.09 -1.87 21.47
N LYS A 282 10.42 -1.78 21.52
CA LYS A 282 11.19 -0.60 21.10
C LYS A 282 11.24 -0.50 19.58
N GLY A 283 11.59 0.67 19.06
CA GLY A 283 11.71 0.88 17.63
C GLY A 283 12.07 2.32 17.25
N ASN A 284 12.53 2.49 16.02
CA ASN A 284 12.84 3.79 15.44
C ASN A 284 11.81 4.19 14.39
N THR A 285 11.69 5.50 14.17
CA THR A 285 11.10 6.03 12.93
C THR A 285 12.24 6.37 11.97
N LEU A 286 12.25 5.71 10.83
CA LEU A 286 13.34 5.77 9.85
C LEU A 286 12.90 6.49 8.58
N LEU A 287 13.87 7.15 7.95
CA LEU A 287 13.72 7.82 6.66
C LEU A 287 14.95 7.48 5.80
N ALA A 288 14.71 6.93 4.61
CA ALA A 288 15.70 6.75 3.57
C ALA A 288 15.47 7.75 2.46
N ARG A 289 16.56 8.31 1.93
CA ARG A 289 16.55 9.27 0.82
C ARG A 289 17.11 8.59 -0.42
N ILE A 290 16.27 8.39 -1.43
CA ILE A 290 16.70 7.92 -2.73
C ILE A 290 16.99 9.15 -3.58
N ARG A 291 18.25 9.32 -3.95
CA ARG A 291 18.71 10.39 -4.84
C ARG A 291 18.75 9.88 -6.28
N TRP A 292 18.10 10.61 -7.17
CA TRP A 292 18.03 10.29 -8.60
C TRP A 292 19.04 11.14 -9.37
N SER A 293 19.73 10.53 -10.32
CA SER A 293 20.74 11.20 -11.16
C SER A 293 20.13 12.25 -12.09
N SER A 294 18.84 12.13 -12.40
CA SER A 294 18.11 13.05 -13.27
C SER A 294 16.88 13.59 -12.54
N PRO A 295 16.49 14.86 -12.73
CA PRO A 295 15.24 15.39 -12.18
C PRO A 295 14.02 14.78 -12.88
N ALA A 296 12.95 14.52 -12.13
CA ALA A 296 11.60 14.38 -12.67
C ALA A 296 11.01 15.79 -12.92
N PRO A 297 10.23 16.01 -13.99
CA PRO A 297 9.56 17.27 -14.26
C PRO A 297 8.53 17.61 -13.18
#